data_AF-A0A024HNN9-F1
#
_entry.id   AF-A0A024HNN9-F1
#
_cell.length_a   1.000
_cell.length_b   1.000
_cell.length_c   1.000
_cell.angle_alpha   90.00
_cell.angle_beta   90.00
_cell.angle_gamma   90.00
#
_symmetry.space_group_name_H-M   'P 1'
#
loop_
_entity.id
_entity.type
_entity.pdbx_description
1 polymer ?
#
loop_
_entity_poly.entity_id
_entity_poly.type
_entity_poly.pdbx_seq_one_letter_code
_entity_poly.pdbx_strand_id
1 'polypeptide(L)'
;MQIKLANPRGFCAGVDRAIEIVNRALDVFGPPIYVRHEVVHNKFVVENLRNRGAVFVEELDQVPDDTIVIFSAHGVSQAVRKEAENRGLKVFDATCPLVTKVHMEVVRYSRDGDECILIGHEGHPEVEGTMGQYDNANGGDIYLVEDEEDVAALEVRNPEALHFVTQTTLSMDDTSKVIDALRAKFPHIKGPRKNDICYATQNRQDAVKDLADQCDLVLVVGSPNSSNSNRLRELAERMGTPGYLIDGAEDLKREWFEGKNRIGITAGASAPEVLVRGVIEQLREWGAEPEVELDGREENITFSMPKELRVKKKQKKNPASGGFFIGAKGQIPRQLLQALAIAVPASPDLTPFELKYSSPLPAITPPATGEAFRS
;
A
#
# COMPACT_ATOMS: atom_id res chain seq x y z
N MET A 1 10.38 -0.02 -34.81
CA MET A 1 10.64 -0.30 -33.38
C MET A 1 9.33 -0.73 -32.77
N GLN A 2 9.23 -1.96 -32.25
CA GLN A 2 8.03 -2.49 -31.61
C GLN A 2 8.09 -2.23 -30.10
N ILE A 3 7.01 -1.69 -29.54
CA ILE A 3 6.87 -1.48 -28.09
C ILE A 3 6.07 -2.64 -27.48
N LYS A 4 6.58 -3.23 -26.40
CA LYS A 4 5.88 -4.21 -25.57
C LYS A 4 5.71 -3.67 -24.15
N LEU A 5 4.52 -3.80 -23.58
CA LEU A 5 4.24 -3.38 -22.21
C LEU A 5 4.09 -4.58 -21.29
N ALA A 6 4.82 -4.57 -20.16
CA ALA A 6 4.62 -5.54 -19.10
C ALA A 6 3.24 -5.36 -18.44
N ASN A 7 2.64 -6.46 -18.00
CA ASN A 7 1.39 -6.46 -17.24
C ASN A 7 1.48 -7.47 -16.07
N PRO A 8 1.31 -7.05 -14.80
CA PRO A 8 1.03 -5.70 -14.33
C PRO A 8 2.25 -4.77 -14.35
N ARG A 9 1.98 -3.45 -14.34
CA ARG A 9 2.96 -2.36 -14.21
C ARG A 9 2.33 -1.18 -13.48
N GLY A 10 3.14 -0.25 -12.98
CA GLY A 10 2.67 1.01 -12.38
C GLY A 10 2.04 0.80 -11.01
N PHE A 11 1.08 1.65 -10.62
CA PHE A 11 0.51 1.71 -9.28
C PHE A 11 0.00 0.38 -8.70
N CYS A 12 0.29 0.17 -7.41
CA CYS A 12 -0.31 -0.90 -6.62
C CYS A 12 -1.35 -0.34 -5.64
N ALA A 13 -2.17 -1.22 -5.04
CA ALA A 13 -3.25 -0.80 -4.15
C ALA A 13 -2.79 0.00 -2.93
N GLY A 14 -1.56 -0.25 -2.44
CA GLY A 14 -0.97 0.49 -1.33
C GLY A 14 -0.61 1.92 -1.71
N VAL A 15 0.00 2.10 -2.88
CA VAL A 15 0.37 3.40 -3.45
C VAL A 15 -0.86 4.22 -3.78
N ASP A 16 -1.85 3.64 -4.47
CA ASP A 16 -3.11 4.31 -4.77
C ASP A 16 -3.78 4.85 -3.51
N ARG A 17 -3.89 4.00 -2.47
CA ARG A 17 -4.46 4.39 -1.19
C ARG A 17 -3.67 5.55 -0.55
N ALA A 18 -2.34 5.49 -0.55
CA ALA A 18 -1.52 6.49 0.12
C ALA A 18 -1.61 7.88 -0.56
N ILE A 19 -1.54 7.90 -1.89
CA ILE A 19 -1.71 9.12 -2.69
C ILE A 19 -3.11 9.70 -2.46
N GLU A 20 -4.15 8.86 -2.48
CA GLU A 20 -5.52 9.31 -2.25
C GLU A 20 -5.73 9.85 -0.84
N ILE A 21 -5.06 9.30 0.19
CA ILE A 21 -5.10 9.84 1.56
C ILE A 21 -4.60 11.29 1.60
N VAL A 22 -3.48 11.59 0.95
CA VAL A 22 -2.93 12.96 0.90
C VAL A 22 -3.85 13.88 0.10
N ASN A 23 -4.25 13.47 -1.11
CA ASN A 23 -5.18 14.23 -1.94
C ASN A 23 -6.47 14.58 -1.20
N ARG A 24 -7.04 13.59 -0.49
CA ARG A 24 -8.29 13.76 0.24
C ARG A 24 -8.13 14.62 1.49
N ALA A 25 -7.00 14.52 2.19
CA ALA A 25 -6.70 15.41 3.30
C ALA A 25 -6.60 16.86 2.83
N LEU A 26 -5.93 17.12 1.70
CA LEU A 26 -5.85 18.44 1.08
C LEU A 26 -7.25 18.96 0.68
N ASP A 27 -8.10 18.12 0.09
CA ASP A 27 -9.46 18.51 -0.30
C ASP A 27 -10.38 18.84 0.89
N VAL A 28 -10.24 18.10 2.00
CA VAL A 28 -11.15 18.18 3.15
C VAL A 28 -10.71 19.25 4.15
N PHE A 29 -9.41 19.37 4.39
CA PHE A 29 -8.87 20.24 5.43
C PHE A 29 -8.13 21.47 4.88
N GLY A 30 -7.82 21.49 3.58
CA GLY A 30 -7.00 22.54 2.96
C GLY A 30 -5.51 22.38 3.29
N PRO A 31 -4.63 23.09 2.55
CA PRO A 31 -3.20 23.13 2.86
C PRO A 31 -2.88 24.06 4.04
N PRO A 32 -1.73 23.87 4.73
CA PRO A 32 -0.75 22.82 4.49
C PRO A 32 -1.15 21.48 5.10
N ILE A 33 -0.77 20.38 4.44
CA ILE A 33 -0.83 19.03 5.00
C ILE A 33 0.60 18.49 5.09
N TYR A 34 1.04 18.13 6.29
CA TYR A 34 2.39 17.59 6.49
C TYR A 34 2.41 16.10 6.21
N VAL A 35 3.45 15.63 5.55
CA VAL A 35 3.69 14.21 5.28
C VAL A 35 5.09 13.86 5.76
N ARG A 36 5.20 12.87 6.65
CA ARG A 36 6.50 12.37 7.12
C ARG A 36 7.09 11.44 6.07
N HIS A 37 8.26 11.82 5.55
CA HIS A 37 8.92 11.32 4.34
C HIS A 37 8.05 11.50 3.08
N GLU A 38 8.62 11.20 1.91
CA GLU A 38 7.83 11.07 0.68
C GLU A 38 6.71 10.03 0.87
N VAL A 39 5.47 10.38 0.47
CA VAL A 39 4.32 9.48 0.63
C VAL A 39 4.54 8.14 -0.09
N VAL A 40 5.22 8.21 -1.24
CA VAL A 40 5.73 7.12 -2.07
C VAL A 40 7.01 7.62 -2.76
N HIS A 41 7.95 6.73 -3.09
CA HIS A 41 9.19 7.09 -3.80
C HIS A 41 8.94 7.31 -5.30
N ASN A 42 8.37 8.46 -5.66
CA ASN A 42 8.24 8.93 -7.03
C ASN A 42 8.22 10.46 -7.11
N LYS A 43 9.22 11.03 -7.79
CA LYS A 43 9.42 12.48 -7.89
C LYS A 43 8.20 13.20 -8.46
N PHE A 44 7.60 12.69 -9.54
CA PHE A 44 6.44 13.31 -10.18
C PHE A 44 5.24 13.39 -9.22
N VAL A 45 4.97 12.31 -8.47
CA VAL A 45 3.88 12.27 -7.48
C VAL A 45 4.14 13.26 -6.34
N VAL A 46 5.37 13.29 -5.81
CA VAL A 46 5.77 14.18 -4.71
C VAL A 46 5.64 15.64 -5.13
N GLU A 47 6.14 16.03 -6.31
CA GLU A 47 6.02 17.40 -6.81
C GLU A 47 4.56 17.79 -7.06
N ASN A 48 3.73 16.88 -7.59
CA ASN A 48 2.31 17.16 -7.80
C ASN A 48 1.60 17.47 -6.48
N LEU A 49 1.85 16.66 -5.44
CA LEU A 49 1.30 16.87 -4.10
C LEU A 49 1.84 18.15 -3.45
N ARG A 50 3.13 18.47 -3.63
CA ARG A 50 3.72 19.71 -3.12
C ARG A 50 3.07 20.94 -3.76
N ASN A 51 2.84 20.92 -5.07
CA ASN A 51 2.13 21.98 -5.80
C ASN A 51 0.68 22.16 -5.33
N ARG A 52 0.07 21.12 -4.75
CA ARG A 52 -1.25 21.19 -4.11
C ARG A 52 -1.22 21.66 -2.65
N GLY A 53 -0.03 21.83 -2.06
CA GLY A 53 0.17 22.31 -0.70
C GLY A 53 0.48 21.21 0.34
N ALA A 54 0.91 20.02 -0.09
CA ALA A 54 1.56 19.08 0.82
C ALA A 54 2.98 19.55 1.18
N VAL A 55 3.38 19.36 2.44
CA VAL A 55 4.71 19.69 2.95
C VAL A 55 5.37 18.40 3.43
N PHE A 56 6.41 17.96 2.73
CA PHE A 56 7.16 16.76 3.10
C PHE A 56 8.27 17.12 4.09
N VAL A 57 8.35 16.37 5.19
CA VAL A 57 9.34 16.55 6.26
C VAL A 57 10.02 15.23 6.56
N GLU A 58 11.24 15.27 7.07
CA GLU A 58 11.95 14.06 7.51
C GLU A 58 11.47 13.66 8.90
N GLU A 59 11.45 14.63 9.82
CA GLU A 59 11.12 14.40 11.22
C GLU A 59 9.91 15.19 11.69
N LEU A 60 9.30 14.68 12.76
CA LEU A 60 8.09 15.27 13.30
C LEU A 60 8.35 16.64 13.93
N ASP A 61 9.53 16.91 14.50
CA ASP A 61 9.88 18.23 15.08
C ASP A 61 9.79 19.41 14.08
N GLN A 62 9.80 19.11 12.77
CA GLN A 62 9.60 20.07 11.68
C GLN A 62 8.11 20.40 11.43
N VAL A 63 7.20 19.66 12.05
CA VAL A 63 5.74 19.84 11.96
C VAL A 63 5.26 20.75 13.10
N PRO A 64 4.38 21.74 12.86
CA PRO A 64 3.70 22.48 13.93
C PRO A 64 2.60 21.65 14.64
N ASP A 65 2.42 21.84 15.94
CA ASP A 65 1.52 21.00 16.77
C ASP A 65 0.04 21.00 16.33
N ASP A 66 -0.48 22.13 15.84
CA ASP A 66 -1.89 22.28 15.43
C ASP A 66 -2.18 21.84 13.98
N THR A 67 -1.35 20.97 13.40
CA THR A 67 -1.45 20.56 11.99
C THR A 67 -1.70 19.07 11.79
N ILE A 68 -2.16 18.72 10.58
CA ILE A 68 -2.39 17.33 10.19
C ILE A 68 -1.09 16.75 9.66
N VAL A 69 -0.75 15.57 10.16
CA VAL A 69 0.38 14.77 9.68
C VAL A 69 -0.10 13.49 9.03
N ILE A 70 0.55 13.11 7.95
CA ILE A 70 0.34 11.83 7.27
C ILE A 70 1.64 11.02 7.35
N PHE A 71 1.57 9.78 7.85
CA PHE A 71 2.68 8.85 7.72
C PHE A 71 2.67 8.22 6.33
N SER A 72 3.83 8.10 5.68
CA SER A 72 3.98 7.56 4.33
C SER A 72 3.54 6.08 4.20
N ALA A 73 3.47 5.58 2.97
CA ALA A 73 3.09 4.19 2.69
C ALA A 73 4.06 3.15 3.30
N HIS A 74 5.30 3.54 3.57
CA HIS A 74 6.38 2.69 4.04
C HIS A 74 6.28 2.34 5.52
N GLY A 75 5.42 3.02 6.29
CA GLY A 75 5.31 2.81 7.73
C GLY A 75 6.29 3.64 8.55
N VAL A 76 6.07 3.61 9.86
CA VAL A 76 6.87 4.34 10.87
C VAL A 76 7.04 3.48 12.12
N SER A 77 8.11 3.73 12.87
CA SER A 77 8.43 3.07 14.14
C SER A 77 7.41 3.38 15.25
N GLN A 78 7.42 2.59 16.32
CA GLN A 78 6.63 2.88 17.52
C GLN A 78 7.06 4.19 18.20
N ALA A 79 8.34 4.55 18.12
CA ALA A 79 8.85 5.81 18.67
C ALA A 79 8.21 7.03 17.98
N VAL A 80 8.17 7.03 16.64
CA VAL A 80 7.53 8.10 15.85
C VAL A 80 6.02 8.19 16.14
N ARG A 81 5.34 7.04 16.28
CA ARG A 81 3.91 7.02 16.67
C ARG A 81 3.69 7.67 18.04
N LYS A 82 4.48 7.27 19.05
CA LYS A 82 4.41 7.82 20.41
C LYS A 82 4.73 9.31 20.44
N GLU A 83 5.69 9.77 19.65
CA GLU A 83 6.00 11.20 19.54
C GLU A 83 4.79 12.00 19.02
N ALA A 84 4.16 11.53 17.94
CA ALA A 84 2.98 12.20 17.39
C ALA A 84 1.81 12.23 18.40
N GLU A 85 1.60 11.14 19.14
CA GLU A 85 0.60 11.06 20.22
C GLU A 85 0.91 12.02 21.37
N ASN A 86 2.16 12.05 21.84
CA ASN A 86 2.61 12.92 22.93
C ASN A 86 2.45 14.40 22.59
N ARG A 87 2.61 14.73 21.31
CA ARG A 87 2.43 16.09 20.78
C ARG A 87 0.98 16.42 20.43
N GLY A 88 0.06 15.46 20.56
CA GLY A 88 -1.36 15.66 20.24
C GLY A 88 -1.64 15.89 18.75
N LEU A 89 -0.72 15.46 17.87
CA LEU A 89 -0.86 15.67 16.42
C LEU A 89 -2.05 14.88 15.87
N LYS A 90 -2.77 15.49 14.91
CA LYS A 90 -3.82 14.77 14.17
C LYS A 90 -3.19 13.96 13.04
N VAL A 91 -3.09 12.65 13.24
CA VAL A 91 -2.41 11.75 12.30
C VAL A 91 -3.40 10.99 11.39
N PHE A 92 -3.10 10.94 10.10
CA PHE A 92 -3.63 9.92 9.18
C PHE A 92 -2.53 8.94 8.78
N ASP A 93 -2.76 7.65 9.02
CA ASP A 93 -1.78 6.63 8.69
C ASP A 93 -1.99 6.07 7.28
N ALA A 94 -1.10 6.46 6.36
CA ALA A 94 -1.10 5.96 4.98
C ALA A 94 -0.28 4.68 4.79
N THR A 95 0.29 4.11 5.86
CA THR A 95 1.03 2.84 5.81
C THR A 95 0.26 1.80 5.00
N CYS A 96 0.94 1.13 4.08
CA CYS A 96 0.36 0.05 3.29
C CYS A 96 -0.10 -1.08 4.23
N PRO A 97 -1.33 -1.60 4.10
CA PRO A 97 -1.79 -2.70 4.96
C PRO A 97 -0.92 -3.96 4.92
N LEU A 98 -0.16 -4.17 3.83
CA LEU A 98 0.79 -5.28 3.73
C LEU A 98 2.08 -5.02 4.52
N VAL A 99 2.50 -3.77 4.68
CA VAL A 99 3.57 -3.39 5.61
C VAL A 99 3.08 -3.50 7.05
N THR A 100 1.85 -3.05 7.34
CA THR A 100 1.24 -3.22 8.66
C THR A 100 1.15 -4.69 9.08
N LYS A 101 0.91 -5.62 8.14
CA LYS A 101 0.96 -7.07 8.43
C LYS A 101 2.33 -7.45 9.02
N VAL A 102 3.43 -7.06 8.37
CA VAL A 102 4.79 -7.34 8.82
C VAL A 102 5.06 -6.71 10.19
N HIS A 103 4.65 -5.45 10.37
CA HIS A 103 4.76 -4.79 11.67
C HIS A 103 4.08 -5.59 12.79
N MET A 104 2.88 -6.12 12.54
CA MET A 104 2.14 -6.90 13.55
C MET A 104 2.79 -8.25 13.85
N GLU A 105 3.51 -8.85 12.91
CA GLU A 105 4.31 -10.05 13.14
C GLU A 105 5.52 -9.71 14.04
N VAL A 106 6.25 -8.64 13.74
CA VAL A 106 7.37 -8.16 14.56
C VAL A 106 6.94 -7.81 15.99
N VAL A 107 5.83 -7.05 16.15
CA VAL A 107 5.26 -6.74 17.47
C VAL A 107 4.92 -8.00 18.26
N ARG A 108 4.41 -9.03 17.57
CA ARG A 108 4.10 -10.30 18.23
C ARG A 108 5.36 -11.00 18.72
N TYR A 109 6.41 -11.09 17.90
CA TYR A 109 7.67 -11.73 18.28
C TYR A 109 8.33 -10.99 19.44
N SER A 110 8.36 -9.65 19.40
CA SER A 110 8.81 -8.81 20.50
C SER A 110 8.03 -9.04 21.80
N ARG A 111 6.70 -9.17 21.73
CA ARG A 111 5.88 -9.45 22.90
C ARG A 111 6.14 -10.84 23.48
N ASP A 112 6.36 -11.82 22.61
CA ASP A 112 6.59 -13.21 22.99
C ASP A 112 8.04 -13.44 23.48
N GLY A 113 8.94 -12.44 23.32
CA GLY A 113 10.35 -12.51 23.70
C GLY A 113 11.24 -13.28 22.73
N ASP A 114 10.70 -13.61 21.55
CA ASP A 114 11.38 -14.37 20.49
C ASP A 114 12.22 -13.43 19.62
N GLU A 115 13.44 -13.84 19.26
CA GLU A 115 14.30 -13.05 18.37
C GLU A 115 13.76 -13.00 16.94
N CYS A 116 14.00 -11.89 16.24
CA CYS A 116 13.52 -11.67 14.88
C CYS A 116 14.66 -11.25 13.94
N ILE A 117 14.68 -11.77 12.71
CA ILE A 117 15.58 -11.34 11.65
C ILE A 117 14.74 -10.67 10.56
N LEU A 118 14.98 -9.40 10.29
CA LEU A 118 14.45 -8.71 9.13
C LEU A 118 15.43 -8.85 7.96
N ILE A 119 14.96 -9.41 6.85
CA ILE A 119 15.66 -9.34 5.57
C ILE A 119 15.23 -8.03 4.89
N GLY A 120 16.16 -7.13 4.61
CA GLY A 120 15.85 -5.81 4.06
C GLY A 120 17.09 -4.97 3.80
N HIS A 121 16.91 -3.79 3.20
CA HIS A 121 18.03 -2.86 2.96
C HIS A 121 18.16 -1.82 4.07
N GLU A 122 19.37 -1.69 4.64
CA GLU A 122 19.66 -0.69 5.65
C GLU A 122 19.34 0.74 5.15
N GLY A 123 18.79 1.57 6.03
CA GLY A 123 18.40 2.94 5.71
C GLY A 123 17.12 3.08 4.88
N HIS A 124 16.48 1.99 4.45
CA HIS A 124 15.18 2.09 3.79
C HIS A 124 14.07 2.43 4.81
N PRO A 125 13.17 3.41 4.55
CA PRO A 125 12.14 3.82 5.52
C PRO A 125 11.24 2.69 6.04
N GLU A 126 10.93 1.70 5.20
CA GLU A 126 10.17 0.51 5.60
C GLU A 126 10.94 -0.39 6.58
N VAL A 127 12.26 -0.48 6.41
CA VAL A 127 13.15 -1.24 7.30
C VAL A 127 13.24 -0.55 8.64
N GLU A 128 13.50 0.76 8.67
CA GLU A 128 13.48 1.57 9.90
C GLU A 128 12.14 1.47 10.64
N GLY A 129 11.04 1.55 9.87
CA GLY A 129 9.69 1.39 10.39
C GLY A 129 9.47 0.01 11.02
N THR A 130 9.90 -1.06 10.34
CA THR A 130 9.72 -2.45 10.78
C THR A 130 10.62 -2.81 11.96
N MET A 131 11.91 -2.45 11.91
CA MET A 131 12.86 -2.61 13.02
C MET A 131 12.36 -1.91 14.28
N GLY A 132 11.88 -0.67 14.12
CA GLY A 132 11.33 0.13 15.19
C GLY A 132 9.96 -0.31 15.73
N GLN A 133 9.45 -1.48 15.30
CA GLN A 133 8.32 -2.15 15.95
C GLN A 133 8.74 -3.03 17.12
N TYR A 134 10.00 -3.46 17.16
CA TYR A 134 10.48 -4.41 18.15
C TYR A 134 10.86 -3.67 19.44
N ASP A 135 10.34 -4.16 20.57
CA ASP A 135 10.70 -3.74 21.92
C ASP A 135 11.45 -4.87 22.64
N ASN A 136 12.69 -4.59 23.07
CA ASN A 136 13.59 -5.56 23.68
C ASN A 136 13.27 -5.81 25.18
N ALA A 137 12.25 -5.15 25.74
CA ALA A 137 11.88 -5.28 27.15
C ALA A 137 11.52 -6.72 27.58
N ASN A 138 11.12 -7.58 26.64
CA ASN A 138 10.78 -8.99 26.91
C ASN A 138 11.94 -9.98 26.65
N GLY A 139 13.17 -9.50 26.42
CA GLY A 139 14.39 -10.32 26.40
C GLY A 139 14.89 -10.78 25.03
N GLY A 140 14.09 -10.65 23.97
CA GLY A 140 14.52 -10.88 22.59
C GLY A 140 15.17 -9.66 21.94
N ASP A 141 15.51 -9.79 20.65
CA ASP A 141 16.12 -8.73 19.84
C ASP A 141 15.69 -8.84 18.38
N ILE A 142 15.96 -7.79 17.60
CA ILE A 142 15.76 -7.79 16.14
C ILE A 142 17.06 -7.48 15.41
N TYR A 143 17.33 -8.26 14.36
CA TYR A 143 18.53 -8.17 13.53
C TYR A 143 18.17 -7.82 12.09
N LEU A 144 19.04 -7.09 11.41
CA LEU A 144 18.93 -6.82 9.98
C LEU A 144 19.97 -7.64 9.21
N VAL A 145 19.58 -8.23 8.09
CA VAL A 145 20.47 -8.85 7.11
C VAL A 145 20.06 -8.43 5.71
N GLU A 146 21.04 -8.17 4.84
CA GLU A 146 20.81 -7.84 3.43
C GLU A 146 21.08 -9.05 2.51
N ASP A 147 22.07 -9.87 2.87
CA ASP A 147 22.58 -10.96 2.02
C ASP A 147 23.03 -12.22 2.80
N GLU A 148 23.62 -13.18 2.07
CA GLU A 148 24.12 -14.45 2.63
C GLU A 148 25.37 -14.27 3.52
N GLU A 149 26.14 -13.20 3.31
CA GLU A 149 27.36 -12.89 4.07
C GLU A 149 26.98 -12.35 5.45
N ASP A 150 25.98 -11.47 5.51
CA ASP A 150 25.36 -11.03 6.76
C ASP A 150 24.81 -12.22 7.56
N VAL A 151 24.09 -13.13 6.89
CA VAL A 151 23.60 -14.36 7.52
C VAL A 151 24.74 -15.19 8.07
N ALA A 152 25.85 -15.32 7.33
CA ALA A 152 27.03 -16.07 7.79
C ALA A 152 27.67 -15.43 9.04
N ALA A 153 27.70 -14.10 9.13
CA ALA A 153 28.24 -13.35 10.27
C ALA A 153 27.28 -13.25 11.47
N LEU A 154 25.97 -13.46 11.26
CA LEU A 154 24.95 -13.21 12.29
C LEU A 154 25.08 -14.10 13.53
N GLU A 155 25.08 -13.50 14.72
CA GLU A 155 24.98 -14.19 16.00
C GLU A 155 23.65 -13.84 16.69
N VAL A 156 22.91 -14.86 17.12
CA VAL A 156 21.64 -14.72 17.85
C VAL A 156 21.75 -15.40 19.21
N ARG A 157 20.97 -14.96 20.20
CA ARG A 157 21.06 -15.45 21.59
C ARG A 157 20.36 -16.80 21.77
N ASN A 158 19.25 -17.03 21.09
CA ASN A 158 18.40 -18.21 21.20
C ASN A 158 17.88 -18.69 19.83
N PRO A 159 18.66 -19.50 19.11
CA PRO A 159 18.27 -20.06 17.80
C PRO A 159 16.97 -20.88 17.79
N GLU A 160 16.51 -21.38 18.94
CA GLU A 160 15.29 -22.19 19.06
C GLU A 160 14.00 -21.35 19.05
N ALA A 161 14.12 -20.05 19.35
CA ALA A 161 13.03 -19.08 19.43
C ALA A 161 13.28 -17.90 18.48
N LEU A 162 13.51 -18.23 17.21
CA LEU A 162 13.91 -17.28 16.16
C LEU A 162 12.88 -17.25 15.03
N HIS A 163 12.52 -16.04 14.59
CA HIS A 163 11.68 -15.82 13.41
C HIS A 163 12.37 -14.94 12.39
N PHE A 164 11.93 -14.99 11.13
CA PHE A 164 12.31 -14.00 10.12
C PHE A 164 11.08 -13.37 9.46
N VAL A 165 11.24 -12.12 9.04
CA VAL A 165 10.32 -11.36 8.19
C VAL A 165 11.12 -10.71 7.05
N THR A 166 10.43 -10.19 6.04
CA THR A 166 11.10 -9.54 4.90
C THR A 166 10.51 -8.18 4.59
N GLN A 167 11.33 -7.25 4.09
CA GLN A 167 10.86 -6.06 3.40
C GLN A 167 10.00 -6.45 2.18
N THR A 168 8.94 -5.69 1.92
CA THR A 168 7.90 -6.04 0.94
C THR A 168 8.31 -5.84 -0.52
N THR A 169 9.39 -5.11 -0.78
CA THR A 169 9.85 -4.68 -2.12
C THR A 169 11.13 -5.37 -2.61
N LEU A 170 11.57 -6.44 -1.94
CA LEU A 170 12.82 -7.13 -2.28
C LEU A 170 12.73 -7.95 -3.58
N SER A 171 13.90 -8.29 -4.11
CA SER A 171 14.06 -9.27 -5.18
C SER A 171 13.64 -10.66 -4.68
N MET A 172 12.70 -11.32 -5.37
CA MET A 172 12.23 -12.66 -5.01
C MET A 172 13.38 -13.68 -5.03
N ASP A 173 14.25 -13.59 -6.04
CA ASP A 173 15.34 -14.54 -6.27
C ASP A 173 16.46 -14.37 -5.23
N ASP A 174 16.82 -13.13 -4.90
CA ASP A 174 17.88 -12.87 -3.89
C ASP A 174 17.39 -13.21 -2.49
N THR A 175 16.16 -12.82 -2.16
CA THR A 175 15.55 -13.12 -0.86
C THR A 175 15.46 -14.64 -0.63
N SER A 176 15.21 -15.43 -1.68
CA SER A 176 15.21 -16.89 -1.55
C SER A 176 16.56 -17.42 -1.09
N LYS A 177 17.67 -16.88 -1.61
CA LYS A 177 19.03 -17.30 -1.20
C LYS A 177 19.30 -16.98 0.26
N VAL A 178 18.92 -15.77 0.70
CA VAL A 178 19.06 -15.35 2.11
C VAL A 178 18.21 -16.23 3.03
N ILE A 179 16.98 -16.56 2.65
CA ILE A 179 16.11 -17.48 3.41
C ILE A 179 16.72 -18.88 3.48
N ASP A 180 17.27 -19.39 2.39
CA ASP A 180 17.91 -20.71 2.36
C ASP A 180 19.17 -20.74 3.24
N ALA A 181 19.99 -19.68 3.22
CA ALA A 181 21.13 -19.51 4.12
C ALA A 181 20.68 -19.44 5.59
N LEU A 182 19.61 -18.68 5.90
CA LEU A 182 19.05 -18.60 7.25
C LEU A 182 18.56 -19.96 7.75
N ARG A 183 17.86 -20.73 6.91
CA ARG A 183 17.37 -22.07 7.26
C ARG A 183 18.51 -23.08 7.42
N ALA A 184 19.57 -22.95 6.62
CA ALA A 184 20.75 -23.79 6.75
C ALA A 184 21.49 -23.52 8.07
N LYS A 185 21.62 -22.25 8.46
CA LYS A 185 22.30 -21.83 9.70
C LYS A 185 21.45 -22.03 10.95
N PHE A 186 20.15 -21.77 10.87
CA PHE A 186 19.19 -21.84 11.97
C PHE A 186 18.03 -22.79 11.60
N PRO A 187 18.18 -24.12 11.73
CA PRO A 187 17.18 -25.09 11.26
C PRO A 187 15.79 -24.97 11.90
N HIS A 188 15.70 -24.35 13.08
CA HIS A 188 14.45 -24.13 13.82
C HIS A 188 13.79 -22.77 13.53
N ILE A 189 14.40 -21.93 12.68
CA ILE A 189 13.88 -20.61 12.36
C ILE A 189 12.49 -20.71 11.73
N LYS A 190 11.57 -19.88 12.22
CA LYS A 190 10.20 -19.79 11.72
C LYS A 190 10.06 -18.56 10.84
N GLY A 191 9.15 -18.63 9.88
CA GLY A 191 8.85 -17.49 9.03
C GLY A 191 7.45 -17.62 8.43
N PRO A 192 7.04 -16.65 7.61
CA PRO A 192 5.83 -16.77 6.82
C PRO A 192 5.90 -18.00 5.91
N ARG A 193 4.74 -18.52 5.45
CA ARG A 193 4.68 -19.71 4.59
C ARG A 193 5.47 -19.58 3.27
N LYS A 194 5.77 -18.36 2.83
CA LYS A 194 6.66 -18.07 1.69
C LYS A 194 7.68 -16.99 2.08
N ASN A 195 7.25 -15.74 2.07
CA ASN A 195 7.96 -14.50 2.45
C ASN A 195 6.89 -13.39 2.61
N ASP A 196 7.31 -12.19 3.00
CA ASP A 196 6.43 -11.02 3.11
C ASP A 196 6.52 -10.08 1.90
N ILE A 197 7.24 -10.49 0.85
CA ILE A 197 7.26 -9.78 -0.43
C ILE A 197 5.82 -9.68 -0.96
N CYS A 198 5.38 -8.46 -1.25
CA CYS A 198 3.98 -8.23 -1.57
C CYS A 198 3.63 -8.71 -2.98
N TYR A 199 2.33 -8.94 -3.21
CA TYR A 199 1.82 -9.39 -4.51
C TYR A 199 2.27 -8.49 -5.66
N ALA A 200 2.28 -7.17 -5.45
CA ALA A 200 2.58 -6.19 -6.47
C ALA A 200 4.05 -6.27 -6.91
N THR A 201 4.96 -6.47 -5.95
CA THR A 201 6.39 -6.68 -6.19
C THR A 201 6.60 -7.97 -6.98
N GLN A 202 6.03 -9.09 -6.52
CA GLN A 202 6.18 -10.37 -7.20
C GLN A 202 5.63 -10.32 -8.63
N ASN A 203 4.39 -9.87 -8.81
CA ASN A 203 3.76 -9.86 -10.13
C ASN A 203 4.50 -8.96 -11.13
N ARG A 204 5.05 -7.81 -10.68
CA ARG A 204 5.86 -6.93 -11.55
C ARG A 204 7.21 -7.56 -11.89
N GLN A 205 7.83 -8.28 -10.96
CA GLN A 205 9.06 -9.04 -11.23
C GLN A 205 8.79 -10.18 -12.23
N ASP A 206 7.69 -10.91 -12.08
CA ASP A 206 7.29 -11.95 -13.03
C ASP A 206 7.01 -11.35 -14.43
N ALA A 207 6.33 -10.20 -14.49
CA ALA A 207 6.02 -9.51 -15.74
C ALA A 207 7.26 -8.94 -16.43
N VAL A 208 8.25 -8.41 -15.68
CA VAL A 208 9.49 -7.92 -16.29
C VAL A 208 10.39 -9.07 -16.75
N LYS A 209 10.33 -10.25 -16.12
CA LYS A 209 11.02 -11.45 -16.60
C LYS A 209 10.54 -11.83 -18.01
N ASP A 210 9.22 -11.98 -18.18
CA ASP A 210 8.63 -12.28 -19.49
C ASP A 210 8.91 -11.18 -20.52
N LEU A 211 8.85 -9.91 -20.10
CA LEU A 211 9.17 -8.77 -20.96
C LEU A 211 10.62 -8.82 -21.46
N ALA A 212 11.58 -9.09 -20.57
CA ALA A 212 13.01 -9.12 -20.87
C ALA A 212 13.35 -10.22 -21.88
N ASP A 213 12.79 -11.42 -21.73
CA ASP A 213 13.00 -12.55 -22.66
C ASP A 213 12.57 -12.22 -24.12
N GLN A 214 11.69 -11.24 -24.28
CA GLN A 214 11.07 -10.89 -25.54
C GLN A 214 11.59 -9.59 -26.17
N CYS A 215 12.49 -8.85 -25.50
CA CYS A 215 12.91 -7.51 -25.89
C CYS A 215 14.43 -7.39 -26.02
N ASP A 216 14.88 -6.37 -26.76
CA ASP A 216 16.32 -6.09 -26.96
C ASP A 216 16.86 -5.06 -25.94
N LEU A 217 15.95 -4.35 -25.25
CA LEU A 217 16.16 -3.51 -24.07
C LEU A 217 14.85 -3.37 -23.28
N VAL A 218 14.95 -3.03 -22.00
CA VAL A 218 13.80 -2.73 -21.11
C VAL A 218 13.96 -1.34 -20.51
N LEU A 219 12.90 -0.53 -20.59
CA LEU A 219 12.74 0.72 -19.89
C LEU A 219 11.86 0.49 -18.65
N VAL A 220 12.34 0.90 -17.48
CA VAL A 220 11.60 0.87 -16.23
C VAL A 220 11.29 2.29 -15.82
N VAL A 221 10.02 2.67 -15.84
CA VAL A 221 9.58 3.98 -15.38
C VAL A 221 9.51 3.99 -13.84
N GLY A 222 10.29 4.86 -13.20
CA GLY A 222 10.34 5.02 -11.75
C GLY A 222 11.58 5.78 -11.29
N SER A 223 11.49 6.36 -10.09
CA SER A 223 12.57 7.19 -9.53
C SER A 223 13.72 6.35 -8.96
N PRO A 224 14.96 6.88 -8.93
CA PRO A 224 16.13 6.18 -8.39
C PRO A 224 16.02 5.71 -6.94
N ASN A 225 15.25 6.42 -6.10
CA ASN A 225 15.01 6.05 -4.69
C ASN A 225 13.93 4.96 -4.50
N SER A 226 13.30 4.47 -5.57
CA SER A 226 12.32 3.38 -5.50
C SER A 226 13.01 2.02 -5.50
N SER A 227 13.01 1.32 -4.36
CA SER A 227 13.59 -0.04 -4.23
C SER A 227 12.97 -1.00 -5.25
N ASN A 228 11.63 -1.07 -5.33
CA ASN A 228 10.95 -1.94 -6.29
C ASN A 228 11.30 -1.60 -7.75
N SER A 229 11.40 -0.32 -8.13
CA SER A 229 11.75 0.03 -9.52
C SER A 229 13.18 -0.42 -9.88
N ASN A 230 14.12 -0.26 -8.95
CA ASN A 230 15.48 -0.76 -9.14
C ASN A 230 15.52 -2.28 -9.28
N ARG A 231 14.76 -3.03 -8.47
CA ARG A 231 14.67 -4.49 -8.61
C ARG A 231 14.21 -4.90 -10.01
N LEU A 232 13.27 -4.19 -10.63
CA LEU A 232 12.82 -4.48 -12.00
C LEU A 232 13.92 -4.26 -13.04
N ARG A 233 14.68 -3.15 -12.94
CA ARG A 233 15.81 -2.84 -13.83
C ARG A 233 16.89 -3.92 -13.72
N GLU A 234 17.32 -4.19 -12.49
CA GLU A 234 18.38 -5.16 -12.22
C GLU A 234 17.98 -6.57 -12.67
N LEU A 235 16.70 -6.92 -12.56
CA LEU A 235 16.21 -8.22 -13.01
C LEU A 235 16.31 -8.38 -14.52
N ALA A 236 15.96 -7.35 -15.30
CA ALA A 236 16.15 -7.36 -16.74
C ALA A 236 17.65 -7.51 -17.11
N GLU A 237 18.52 -6.78 -16.42
CA GLU A 237 19.98 -6.84 -16.64
C GLU A 237 20.55 -8.23 -16.35
N ARG A 238 20.10 -8.89 -15.26
CA ARG A 238 20.51 -10.26 -14.91
C ARG A 238 20.05 -11.29 -15.94
N MET A 239 18.96 -11.03 -16.64
CA MET A 239 18.48 -11.86 -17.76
C MET A 239 19.24 -11.57 -19.07
N GLY A 240 20.22 -10.68 -19.05
CA GLY A 240 21.04 -10.33 -20.22
C GLY A 240 20.42 -9.27 -21.12
N THR A 241 19.32 -8.63 -20.69
CA THR A 241 18.65 -7.57 -21.44
C THR A 241 19.01 -6.21 -20.83
N PRO A 242 19.58 -5.25 -21.59
CA PRO A 242 19.89 -3.92 -21.06
C PRO A 242 18.65 -3.26 -20.42
N GLY A 243 18.76 -2.86 -19.16
CA GLY A 243 17.70 -2.21 -18.39
C GLY A 243 18.04 -0.75 -18.09
N TYR A 244 17.10 0.17 -18.34
CA TYR A 244 17.25 1.58 -17.99
C TYR A 244 16.15 2.02 -17.04
N LEU A 245 16.54 2.62 -15.90
CA LEU A 245 15.62 3.27 -14.98
C LEU A 245 15.49 4.75 -15.38
N ILE A 246 14.26 5.22 -15.58
CA ILE A 246 13.95 6.58 -16.02
C ILE A 246 12.80 7.16 -15.21
N ASP A 247 12.89 8.45 -14.83
CA ASP A 247 11.78 9.17 -14.20
C ASP A 247 10.68 9.47 -15.22
N GLY A 248 11.05 9.75 -16.47
CA GLY A 248 10.11 10.12 -17.54
C GLY A 248 10.69 10.06 -18.95
N ALA A 249 9.94 10.61 -19.91
CA ALA A 249 10.32 10.64 -21.33
C ALA A 249 11.55 11.51 -21.60
N GLU A 250 11.79 12.51 -20.74
CA GLU A 250 12.92 13.43 -20.78
C GLU A 250 14.29 12.75 -20.57
N ASP A 251 14.30 11.58 -19.93
CA ASP A 251 15.53 10.82 -19.66
C ASP A 251 15.92 9.91 -20.83
N LEU A 252 15.05 9.76 -21.83
CA LEU A 252 15.29 8.89 -22.96
C LEU A 252 16.46 9.39 -23.80
N LYS A 253 17.40 8.48 -24.08
CA LYS A 253 18.56 8.77 -24.93
C LYS A 253 18.48 7.97 -26.22
N ARG A 254 18.62 8.64 -27.37
CA ARG A 254 18.43 8.03 -28.70
C ARG A 254 19.43 6.89 -28.96
N GLU A 255 20.65 7.03 -28.45
CA GLU A 255 21.73 6.04 -28.60
C GLU A 255 21.37 4.66 -27.98
N TRP A 256 20.47 4.59 -26.99
CA TRP A 256 20.04 3.32 -26.40
C TRP A 256 19.29 2.43 -27.39
N PHE A 257 18.70 3.02 -28.43
CA PHE A 257 17.81 2.36 -29.39
C PHE A 257 18.52 1.96 -30.68
N GLU A 258 19.81 2.28 -30.84
CA GLU A 258 20.57 1.94 -32.04
C GLU A 258 20.69 0.41 -32.21
N GLY A 259 20.20 -0.10 -33.34
CA GLY A 259 20.19 -1.53 -33.63
C GLY A 259 19.17 -2.35 -32.81
N LYS A 260 18.24 -1.70 -32.10
CA LYS A 260 17.23 -2.33 -31.26
C LYS A 260 15.87 -2.31 -31.93
N ASN A 261 15.20 -3.45 -32.00
CA ASN A 261 13.92 -3.61 -32.70
C ASN A 261 12.75 -3.73 -31.73
N ARG A 262 12.95 -4.35 -30.57
CA ARG A 262 11.91 -4.67 -29.58
C ARG A 262 12.23 -3.99 -28.26
N ILE A 263 11.35 -3.08 -27.84
CA ILE A 263 11.53 -2.26 -26.65
C ILE A 263 10.49 -2.67 -25.62
N GLY A 264 10.95 -3.15 -24.48
CA GLY A 264 10.08 -3.42 -23.35
C GLY A 264 9.89 -2.16 -22.50
N ILE A 265 8.67 -1.91 -22.04
CA ILE A 265 8.37 -0.85 -21.07
C ILE A 265 7.61 -1.47 -19.90
N THR A 266 8.10 -1.20 -18.70
CA THR A 266 7.40 -1.48 -17.44
C THR A 266 7.48 -0.27 -16.52
N ALA A 267 6.84 -0.34 -15.36
CA ALA A 267 6.81 0.74 -14.39
C ALA A 267 6.78 0.18 -12.97
N GLY A 268 7.54 0.83 -12.08
CA GLY A 268 7.53 0.49 -10.67
C GLY A 268 6.19 0.80 -10.00
N ALA A 269 5.99 0.23 -8.80
CA ALA A 269 4.74 0.36 -8.05
C ALA A 269 4.35 1.82 -7.70
N SER A 270 5.31 2.75 -7.72
CA SER A 270 5.11 4.17 -7.42
C SER A 270 5.01 5.07 -8.67
N ALA A 271 5.10 4.52 -9.88
CA ALA A 271 5.08 5.30 -11.11
C ALA A 271 3.67 5.41 -11.71
N PRO A 272 3.12 6.63 -11.89
CA PRO A 272 1.80 6.81 -12.49
C PRO A 272 1.81 6.50 -14.00
N GLU A 273 0.68 5.99 -14.50
CA GLU A 273 0.48 5.62 -15.91
C GLU A 273 0.75 6.78 -16.89
N VAL A 274 0.55 8.04 -16.46
CA VAL A 274 0.85 9.22 -17.30
C VAL A 274 2.32 9.30 -17.72
N LEU A 275 3.26 8.84 -16.88
CA LEU A 275 4.68 8.82 -17.23
C LEU A 275 4.99 7.73 -18.26
N VAL A 276 4.36 6.56 -18.10
CA VAL A 276 4.45 5.46 -19.09
C VAL A 276 3.92 5.92 -20.44
N ARG A 277 2.79 6.63 -20.46
CA ARG A 277 2.21 7.21 -21.68
C ARG A 277 3.14 8.23 -22.33
N GLY A 278 3.75 9.13 -21.55
CA GLY A 278 4.75 10.06 -22.07
C GLY A 278 5.94 9.36 -22.73
N VAL A 279 6.45 8.28 -22.13
CA VAL A 279 7.53 7.47 -22.73
C VAL A 279 7.09 6.83 -24.05
N ILE A 280 5.88 6.25 -24.09
CA ILE A 280 5.32 5.65 -25.32
C ILE A 280 5.16 6.72 -26.42
N GLU A 281 4.61 7.88 -26.08
CA GLU A 281 4.42 8.99 -27.01
C GLU A 281 5.75 9.45 -27.60
N GLN A 282 6.79 9.62 -26.76
CA GLN A 282 8.11 10.02 -27.23
C GLN A 282 8.75 8.99 -28.17
N LEU A 283 8.59 7.69 -27.88
CA LEU A 283 9.08 6.63 -28.76
C LEU A 283 8.32 6.57 -30.09
N ARG A 284 7.00 6.83 -30.07
CA ARG A 284 6.18 6.92 -31.29
C ARG A 284 6.59 8.09 -32.17
N GLU A 285 6.91 9.24 -31.57
CA GLU A 285 7.51 10.37 -32.31
C GLU A 285 8.85 9.99 -32.96
N TRP A 286 9.57 9.02 -32.39
CA TRP A 286 10.82 8.49 -32.96
C TRP A 286 10.59 7.34 -33.95
N GLY A 287 9.34 7.06 -34.33
CA GLY A 287 8.99 6.06 -35.34
C GLY A 287 8.71 4.67 -34.79
N ALA A 288 8.42 4.54 -33.48
CA ALA A 288 7.92 3.29 -32.93
C ALA A 288 6.48 2.99 -33.38
N GLU A 289 6.19 1.71 -33.54
CA GLU A 289 4.85 1.19 -33.78
C GLU A 289 3.99 1.30 -32.51
N PRO A 290 2.65 1.19 -32.64
CA PRO A 290 1.77 1.10 -31.48
C PRO A 290 2.20 0.00 -30.50
N GLU A 291 2.01 0.27 -29.22
CA GLU A 291 2.34 -0.65 -28.15
C GLU A 291 1.47 -1.92 -28.18
N VAL A 292 2.08 -3.05 -27.81
CA VAL A 292 1.38 -4.31 -27.55
C VAL A 292 1.50 -4.62 -26.06
N GLU A 293 0.36 -4.80 -25.41
CA GLU A 293 0.31 -5.20 -24.01
C GLU A 293 0.48 -6.72 -23.90
N LEU A 294 1.40 -7.17 -23.05
CA LEU A 294 1.58 -8.59 -22.77
C LEU A 294 0.46 -9.09 -21.85
N ASP A 295 0.19 -10.40 -21.93
CA ASP A 295 -0.67 -11.07 -20.97
C ASP A 295 -0.05 -10.94 -19.56
N GLY A 296 -0.92 -10.81 -18.57
CA GLY A 296 -0.50 -10.54 -17.21
C GLY A 296 -1.42 -11.13 -16.18
N ARG A 297 -0.93 -11.24 -14.95
CA ARG A 297 -1.75 -11.65 -13.81
C ARG A 297 -2.67 -10.50 -13.40
N GLU A 298 -3.97 -10.76 -13.33
CA GLU A 298 -4.95 -9.77 -12.90
C GLU A 298 -4.76 -9.40 -11.41
N GLU A 299 -4.75 -8.09 -11.12
CA GLU A 299 -4.64 -7.53 -9.77
C GLU A 299 -5.98 -6.90 -9.32
N ASN A 300 -6.76 -7.61 -8.51
CA ASN A 300 -8.10 -7.17 -8.06
C ASN A 300 -8.13 -6.64 -6.61
N ILE A 301 -6.96 -6.39 -6.02
CA ILE A 301 -6.84 -5.97 -4.61
C ILE A 301 -7.06 -4.46 -4.53
N THR A 302 -7.86 -4.04 -3.55
CA THR A 302 -8.02 -2.62 -3.18
C THR A 302 -7.97 -2.46 -1.67
N PHE A 303 -7.46 -1.32 -1.21
CA PHE A 303 -7.42 -1.00 0.22
C PHE A 303 -8.33 0.17 0.56
N SER A 304 -9.09 0.02 1.64
CA SER A 304 -10.06 1.04 2.03
C SER A 304 -9.40 2.26 2.68
N MET A 305 -9.98 3.43 2.42
CA MET A 305 -9.58 4.70 3.04
C MET A 305 -9.89 4.73 4.55
N PRO A 306 -9.17 5.55 5.35
CA PRO A 306 -9.56 5.90 6.71
C PRO A 306 -11.00 6.45 6.74
N LYS A 307 -11.77 6.09 7.78
CA LYS A 307 -13.22 6.38 7.83
C LYS A 307 -13.52 7.89 7.74
N GLU A 308 -12.65 8.68 8.33
CA GLU A 308 -12.66 10.14 8.41
C GLU A 308 -12.50 10.80 7.04
N LEU A 309 -11.78 10.14 6.12
CA LEU A 309 -11.51 10.63 4.76
C LEU A 309 -12.50 10.08 3.72
N ARG A 310 -13.29 9.06 4.06
CA ARG A 310 -14.30 8.51 3.16
C ARG A 310 -15.35 9.57 2.83
N VAL A 311 -15.64 9.73 1.54
CA VAL A 311 -16.76 10.53 1.08
C VAL A 311 -18.05 9.92 1.64
N LYS A 312 -18.78 10.66 2.49
CA LYS A 312 -20.17 10.30 2.79
C LYS A 312 -20.92 10.35 1.47
N LYS A 313 -21.27 9.19 0.89
CA LYS A 313 -22.20 9.14 -0.25
C LYS A 313 -23.42 9.96 0.17
N LYS A 314 -23.64 11.13 -0.47
CA LYS A 314 -24.93 11.82 -0.38
C LYS A 314 -25.95 10.77 -0.79
N GLN A 315 -26.79 10.31 0.14
CA GLN A 315 -27.96 9.53 -0.20
C GLN A 315 -28.68 10.35 -1.28
N LYS A 316 -28.83 9.78 -2.48
CA LYS A 316 -29.74 10.36 -3.48
C LYS A 316 -31.08 10.48 -2.77
N LYS A 317 -31.50 11.69 -2.41
CA LYS A 317 -32.90 11.94 -2.03
C LYS A 317 -33.71 11.50 -3.25
N ASN A 318 -34.48 10.42 -3.12
CA ASN A 318 -35.47 10.06 -4.11
C ASN A 318 -36.39 11.27 -4.31
N PRO A 319 -36.49 11.86 -5.50
CA PRO A 319 -37.49 12.86 -5.78
C PRO A 319 -38.77 12.11 -6.16
N ALA A 320 -39.52 11.61 -5.18
CA ALA A 320 -40.87 11.09 -5.40
C ALA A 320 -41.63 10.92 -4.08
N SER A 321 -42.00 12.03 -3.45
CA SER A 321 -43.26 12.10 -2.70
C SER A 321 -44.22 13.00 -3.49
N GLY A 322 -44.54 12.53 -4.70
CA GLY A 322 -45.68 13.01 -5.49
C GLY A 322 -46.92 12.19 -5.10
N GLY A 323 -48.03 12.90 -4.91
CA GLY A 323 -49.35 12.46 -4.44
C GLY A 323 -49.74 11.00 -4.63
N PHE A 324 -50.27 10.43 -3.54
CA PHE A 324 -51.17 9.28 -3.58
C PHE A 324 -52.39 9.62 -4.47
N PHE A 325 -52.52 8.95 -5.61
CA PHE A 325 -53.80 8.72 -6.27
C PHE A 325 -54.22 7.28 -6.01
N ILE A 326 -55.40 7.13 -5.41
CA ILE A 326 -56.07 5.86 -5.18
C ILE A 326 -56.70 5.43 -6.51
N GLY A 327 -56.33 4.25 -7.02
CA GLY A 327 -56.92 3.61 -8.19
C GLY A 327 -56.85 2.10 -8.05
N ALA A 328 -58.03 1.46 -8.11
CA ALA A 328 -58.26 0.07 -7.74
C ALA A 328 -57.84 -0.96 -8.81
N LYS A 329 -57.67 -2.21 -8.33
CA LYS A 329 -57.64 -3.52 -9.02
C LYS A 329 -56.35 -3.95 -9.73
N GLY A 330 -55.77 -5.07 -9.25
CA GLY A 330 -54.82 -5.91 -10.01
C GLY A 330 -54.04 -6.87 -9.11
N GLN A 331 -54.09 -8.16 -9.38
CA GLN A 331 -53.52 -9.27 -8.59
C GLN A 331 -51.99 -9.25 -8.50
N ILE A 332 -51.44 -9.70 -7.36
CA ILE A 332 -50.00 -9.97 -7.17
C ILE A 332 -49.71 -11.42 -7.62
N PRO A 333 -48.75 -11.67 -8.54
CA PRO A 333 -48.36 -13.01 -8.91
C PRO A 333 -47.57 -13.72 -7.78
N ARG A 334 -48.01 -14.93 -7.43
CA ARG A 334 -47.26 -15.91 -6.61
C ARG A 334 -46.00 -16.34 -7.35
N GLN A 335 -44.87 -15.68 -7.12
CA GLN A 335 -43.52 -16.21 -7.40
C GLN A 335 -42.47 -15.25 -6.82
N LEU A 336 -42.40 -15.15 -5.49
CA LEU A 336 -41.21 -14.64 -4.78
C LEU A 336 -41.24 -15.12 -3.33
N LEU A 337 -41.18 -16.43 -3.16
CA LEU A 337 -41.09 -17.07 -1.84
C LEU A 337 -40.36 -18.41 -1.99
N GLN A 338 -39.06 -18.33 -2.27
CA GLN A 338 -38.11 -19.42 -2.04
C GLN A 338 -36.69 -18.91 -2.26
N ALA A 339 -35.93 -18.81 -1.17
CA ALA A 339 -34.51 -19.17 -1.05
C ALA A 339 -33.89 -18.40 0.13
N LEU A 340 -34.04 -18.94 1.34
CA LEU A 340 -33.09 -18.77 2.44
C LEU A 340 -33.42 -19.81 3.52
N ALA A 341 -32.80 -20.98 3.39
CA ALA A 341 -32.71 -21.96 4.46
C ALA A 341 -31.43 -22.78 4.28
N ILE A 342 -30.79 -23.09 5.42
CA ILE A 342 -29.65 -24.00 5.64
C ILE A 342 -28.27 -23.29 5.53
N ALA A 343 -27.37 -23.23 6.51
CA ALA A 343 -27.15 -24.04 7.72
C ALA A 343 -26.47 -23.24 8.86
N VAL A 344 -26.80 -23.56 10.12
CA VAL A 344 -25.91 -23.48 11.30
C VAL A 344 -26.21 -24.72 12.15
N PRO A 345 -25.19 -25.46 12.67
CA PRO A 345 -25.43 -26.69 13.42
C PRO A 345 -25.77 -26.42 14.90
N ALA A 346 -26.41 -27.42 15.50
CA ALA A 346 -26.96 -27.43 16.85
C ALA A 346 -25.89 -27.46 17.96
N SER A 347 -26.23 -26.87 19.10
CA SER A 347 -25.75 -27.26 20.43
C SER A 347 -26.88 -26.98 21.43
N PRO A 348 -27.33 -27.97 22.23
CA PRO A 348 -28.26 -27.74 23.31
C PRO A 348 -27.47 -27.55 24.61
N ASP A 349 -27.70 -26.42 25.28
CA ASP A 349 -27.82 -26.32 26.74
C ASP A 349 -27.75 -24.84 27.13
N LEU A 350 -28.88 -24.30 27.60
CA LEU A 350 -29.02 -23.43 28.77
C LEU A 350 -30.44 -22.83 28.79
N THR A 351 -31.07 -22.97 29.96
CA THR A 351 -32.43 -22.57 30.34
C THR A 351 -32.55 -21.05 30.62
N PRO A 352 -33.76 -20.50 30.80
CA PRO A 352 -34.10 -19.14 30.37
C PRO A 352 -33.95 -18.07 31.46
N PHE A 353 -33.59 -16.85 31.05
CA PHE A 353 -33.82 -15.64 31.84
C PHE A 353 -34.85 -14.75 31.12
N GLU A 354 -35.99 -14.55 31.78
CA GLU A 354 -37.00 -13.55 31.43
C GLU A 354 -36.44 -12.14 31.60
N LEU A 355 -36.65 -11.26 30.61
CA LEU A 355 -36.61 -9.81 30.81
C LEU A 355 -37.87 -9.17 30.23
N LYS A 356 -38.69 -8.65 31.15
CA LYS A 356 -39.92 -7.90 30.92
C LYS A 356 -39.61 -6.52 30.31
N TYR A 357 -40.36 -6.14 29.28
CA TYR A 357 -40.48 -4.76 28.81
C TYR A 357 -41.65 -4.05 29.50
N SER A 358 -41.44 -2.81 29.94
CA SER A 358 -42.43 -1.70 30.01
C SER A 358 -41.75 -0.54 30.76
N SER A 359 -41.51 0.64 30.18
CA SER A 359 -42.48 1.74 29.96
C SER A 359 -41.73 2.98 29.37
N PRO A 360 -42.44 4.01 28.87
CA PRO A 360 -41.98 4.86 27.75
C PRO A 360 -41.23 6.17 28.12
N LEU A 361 -40.53 6.70 27.12
CA LEU A 361 -39.81 7.99 27.09
C LEU A 361 -40.76 9.21 27.17
N PRO A 362 -40.37 10.32 27.83
CA PRO A 362 -41.15 11.55 27.85
C PRO A 362 -40.93 12.44 26.60
N ALA A 363 -41.98 13.21 26.28
CA ALA A 363 -42.12 14.05 25.11
C ALA A 363 -41.28 15.34 25.14
N ILE A 364 -40.80 15.76 23.97
CA ILE A 364 -40.07 17.02 23.73
C ILE A 364 -41.07 18.11 23.33
N THR A 365 -41.07 19.25 24.03
CA THR A 365 -41.82 20.46 23.68
C THR A 365 -41.06 21.34 22.68
N PRO A 366 -41.74 21.98 21.71
CA PRO A 366 -41.11 22.90 20.76
C PRO A 366 -40.99 24.34 21.32
N PRO A 367 -40.03 25.15 20.86
CA PRO A 367 -39.86 26.52 21.32
C PRO A 367 -40.83 27.49 20.60
N ALA A 368 -41.28 28.48 21.37
CA ALA A 368 -42.12 29.58 20.91
C ALA A 368 -41.30 30.63 20.13
N THR A 369 -41.95 31.20 19.13
CA THR A 369 -41.54 32.36 18.33
C THR A 369 -41.70 33.68 19.09
N GLY A 370 -40.80 34.63 18.86
CA GLY A 370 -41.20 36.04 18.71
C GLY A 370 -40.43 37.11 19.50
N GLU A 371 -39.84 38.01 18.72
CA GLU A 371 -39.69 39.46 18.92
C GLU A 371 -38.34 40.10 19.33
N ALA A 372 -38.03 41.08 18.47
CA ALA A 372 -36.96 42.06 18.36
C ALA A 372 -36.60 42.85 19.63
N PHE A 373 -35.36 43.37 19.67
CA PHE A 373 -35.12 44.83 19.63
C PHE A 373 -33.67 45.16 19.25
N ARG A 374 -33.53 46.31 18.56
CA ARG A 374 -32.31 47.08 18.25
C ARG A 374 -31.49 47.32 19.54
N SER A 375 -30.16 47.50 19.55
CA SER A 375 -29.29 48.40 18.77
C SER A 375 -27.83 47.99 18.95
#